data_AF-A0A933EJG6-F1
#
_entry.id   AF-A0A933EJG6-F1
#
_cell.length_a   1.000
_cell.length_b   1.000
_cell.length_c   1.000
_cell.angle_alpha   90.00
_cell.angle_beta   90.00
_cell.angle_gamma   90.00
#
_symmetry.space_group_name_H-M   'P 1'
#
loop_
_entity.id
_entity.type
_entity.pdbx_description
1 polymer ?
#
loop_
_entity_poly.entity_id
_entity_poly.type
_entity_poly.pdbx_seq_one_letter_code
_entity_poly.pdbx_strand_id
1 'polypeptide(L)'
;MTAYPATKPRGRESINEIHPSRWNRAWLLVPVVLVFLVALAVLEVYWIPESMPREYVGRATLIIFPTSASESNEWTEDLEGQTKDPRLVQAVIARLDLGGSESGASLSPDQLAKRVHVRTQCVQVPEASGAVREGRFLVVTARGKDQEELDRIVKAWSRAFSAAAQSSEAPLEVSTPERIGLPYQVCMEE
;
A
#
# COMPACT_ATOMS: atom_id res chain seq x y z
N MET A 1 21.65 -82.17 -27.78
CA MET A 1 20.41 -82.23 -26.98
C MET A 1 20.70 -81.53 -25.66
N THR A 2 20.28 -80.28 -25.52
CA THR A 2 20.55 -79.44 -24.36
C THR A 2 19.24 -78.80 -23.94
N ALA A 3 18.83 -79.08 -22.70
CA ALA A 3 17.56 -78.68 -22.12
C ALA A 3 17.60 -77.22 -21.64
N TYR A 4 16.56 -76.46 -21.94
CA TYR A 4 16.33 -75.13 -21.37
C TYR A 4 15.62 -75.25 -20.02
N PRO A 5 16.07 -74.55 -18.95
CA PRO A 5 15.35 -74.55 -17.69
C PRO A 5 14.18 -73.57 -17.69
N ALA A 6 13.11 -73.97 -17.00
CA ALA A 6 11.84 -73.28 -16.87
C ALA A 6 11.96 -71.95 -16.10
N THR A 7 11.35 -70.90 -16.63
CA THR A 7 11.15 -69.60 -15.98
C THR A 7 10.04 -69.68 -14.92
N LYS A 8 10.36 -69.24 -13.69
CA LYS A 8 9.41 -69.09 -12.58
C LYS A 8 8.51 -67.86 -12.80
N PRO A 9 7.19 -67.93 -12.57
CA PRO A 9 6.33 -66.75 -12.65
C PRO A 9 6.55 -65.79 -11.48
N ARG A 10 6.47 -64.49 -11.79
CA ARG A 10 6.55 -63.36 -10.85
C ARG A 10 5.62 -63.56 -9.65
N GLY A 11 6.21 -63.47 -8.47
CA GLY A 11 5.47 -63.28 -7.22
C GLY A 11 4.66 -61.99 -7.29
N ARG A 12 3.36 -62.12 -7.11
CA ARG A 12 2.40 -61.04 -6.90
C ARG A 12 2.78 -60.36 -5.58
N GLU A 13 3.31 -59.15 -5.65
CA GLU A 13 3.48 -58.32 -4.46
C GLU A 13 2.10 -58.11 -3.79
N SER A 14 2.11 -58.31 -2.49
CA SER A 14 0.97 -58.21 -1.58
C SER A 14 0.27 -56.86 -1.74
N ILE A 15 -0.99 -56.90 -2.18
CA ILE A 15 -1.92 -55.79 -2.06
C ILE A 15 -2.06 -55.50 -0.56
N ASN A 16 -1.71 -54.27 -0.16
CA ASN A 16 -1.85 -53.73 1.19
C ASN A 16 -3.09 -54.27 1.90
N GLU A 17 -2.88 -55.11 2.91
CA GLU A 17 -3.91 -55.47 3.87
C GLU A 17 -4.24 -54.20 4.68
N ILE A 18 -5.24 -53.45 4.22
CA ILE A 18 -5.83 -52.36 4.99
C ILE A 18 -6.58 -53.02 6.15
N HIS A 19 -5.90 -53.15 7.30
CA HIS A 19 -6.49 -53.67 8.53
C HIS A 19 -7.75 -52.86 8.90
N PRO A 20 -8.96 -53.46 8.88
CA PRO A 20 -10.21 -52.76 9.13
C PRO A 20 -10.36 -52.30 10.60
N SER A 21 -9.50 -52.76 11.51
CA SER A 21 -9.53 -52.37 12.93
C SER A 21 -9.04 -50.94 13.21
N ARG A 22 -8.34 -50.30 12.26
CA ARG A 22 -7.92 -48.90 12.39
C ARG A 22 -9.04 -47.89 12.11
N TRP A 23 -10.09 -48.30 11.40
CA TRP A 23 -11.19 -47.41 11.00
C TRP A 23 -12.09 -47.01 12.16
N ASN A 24 -12.41 -47.92 13.09
CA ASN A 24 -13.23 -47.59 14.26
C ASN A 24 -12.53 -46.66 15.27
N ARG A 25 -11.19 -46.70 15.34
CA ARG A 25 -10.43 -45.79 16.23
C ARG A 25 -10.29 -44.38 15.64
N ALA A 26 -10.27 -44.26 14.31
CA ALA A 26 -10.21 -42.96 13.64
C ALA A 26 -11.48 -42.13 13.89
N TRP A 27 -12.65 -42.76 13.93
CA TRP A 27 -13.92 -42.10 14.23
C TRP A 27 -13.98 -41.46 15.63
N LEU A 28 -13.25 -42.02 16.61
CA LEU A 28 -13.13 -41.42 17.95
C LEU A 28 -12.24 -40.16 17.96
N LEU A 29 -11.35 -39.99 16.98
CA LEU A 29 -10.50 -38.80 16.86
C LEU A 29 -11.22 -37.65 16.14
N VAL A 30 -12.20 -37.95 15.30
CA VAL A 30 -12.99 -36.93 14.58
C VAL A 30 -13.57 -35.86 15.51
N PRO A 31 -14.29 -36.17 16.61
CA PRO A 31 -14.83 -35.14 17.48
C PRO A 31 -13.74 -34.33 18.18
N VAL A 32 -12.60 -34.94 18.52
CA VAL A 32 -11.46 -34.24 19.14
C VAL A 32 -10.86 -33.24 18.17
N VAL A 33 -10.63 -33.66 16.92
CA VAL A 33 -10.13 -32.78 15.86
C VAL A 33 -11.14 -31.67 15.57
N LEU A 34 -12.43 -31.99 15.54
CA LEU A 34 -13.48 -31.01 15.25
C LEU A 34 -13.62 -29.96 16.35
N VAL A 35 -13.56 -30.37 17.63
CA VAL A 35 -13.49 -29.45 18.77
C VAL A 35 -12.23 -28.59 18.71
N PHE A 36 -11.09 -29.16 18.36
CA PHE A 36 -9.84 -28.41 18.23
C PHE A 36 -9.90 -27.37 17.09
N LEU A 37 -10.48 -27.74 15.94
CA LEU A 37 -10.69 -26.82 14.82
C LEU A 37 -11.67 -25.70 15.17
N VAL A 38 -12.75 -26.00 15.89
CA VAL A 38 -13.69 -24.99 16.39
C VAL A 38 -13.00 -24.05 17.38
N ALA A 39 -12.19 -24.58 18.30
CA ALA A 39 -11.43 -23.77 19.24
C ALA A 39 -10.41 -22.85 18.53
N LEU A 40 -9.71 -23.36 17.51
CA LEU A 40 -8.82 -22.56 16.68
C LEU A 40 -9.57 -21.47 15.90
N ALA A 41 -10.72 -21.80 15.30
CA ALA A 41 -11.54 -20.83 14.58
C ALA A 41 -12.04 -19.71 15.51
N VAL A 42 -12.48 -20.06 16.73
CA VAL A 42 -12.87 -19.07 17.74
C VAL A 42 -11.66 -18.21 18.18
N LEU A 43 -10.49 -18.81 18.39
CA LEU A 43 -9.27 -18.09 18.73
C LEU A 43 -8.86 -17.12 17.61
N GLU A 44 -8.98 -17.52 16.36
CA GLU A 44 -8.68 -16.69 15.18
C GLU A 44 -9.69 -15.55 15.02
N VAL A 45 -10.98 -15.79 15.23
CA VAL A 45 -12.02 -14.78 15.07
C VAL A 45 -12.05 -13.78 16.22
N TYR A 46 -11.79 -14.20 17.45
CA TYR A 46 -11.91 -13.33 18.63
C TYR A 46 -10.58 -12.79 19.15
N TRP A 47 -9.50 -13.58 19.11
CA TRP A 47 -8.25 -13.21 19.79
C TRP A 47 -7.20 -12.58 18.87
N ILE A 48 -7.14 -13.04 17.61
CA ILE A 48 -6.21 -12.48 16.62
C ILE A 48 -6.54 -11.02 16.24
N PRO A 49 -7.81 -10.59 16.04
CA PRO A 49 -8.07 -9.19 15.69
C PRO A 49 -7.76 -8.21 16.83
N GLU A 50 -7.81 -8.65 18.09
CA GLU A 50 -7.56 -7.78 19.25
C GLU A 50 -6.05 -7.69 19.58
N SER A 51 -5.31 -8.78 19.39
CA SER A 51 -3.87 -8.86 19.68
C SER A 51 -2.97 -8.34 18.55
N MET A 52 -3.47 -8.29 17.31
CA MET A 52 -2.77 -7.74 16.14
C MET A 52 -3.63 -6.65 15.49
N PRO A 53 -3.64 -5.41 16.02
CA PRO A 53 -4.36 -4.32 15.38
C PRO A 53 -3.84 -4.16 13.96
N ARG A 54 -4.70 -4.42 12.98
CA ARG A 54 -4.36 -4.26 11.56
C ARG A 54 -4.05 -2.78 11.32
N GLU A 55 -2.77 -2.48 11.12
CA GLU A 55 -2.35 -1.16 10.68
C GLU A 55 -2.46 -1.11 9.16
N TYR A 56 -3.42 -0.33 8.68
CA TYR A 56 -3.59 -0.03 7.27
C TYR A 56 -2.72 1.16 6.89
N VAL A 57 -2.34 1.20 5.61
CA VAL A 57 -1.56 2.29 5.03
C VAL A 57 -2.29 2.85 3.82
N GLY A 58 -2.79 4.07 3.93
CA GLY A 58 -3.31 4.83 2.80
C GLY A 58 -2.17 5.52 2.06
N ARG A 59 -2.24 5.61 0.73
CA ARG A 59 -1.23 6.27 -0.10
C ARG A 59 -1.86 7.15 -1.17
N ALA A 60 -1.34 8.37 -1.34
CA ALA A 60 -1.58 9.21 -2.52
C ALA A 60 -0.26 9.57 -3.15
N THR A 61 -0.28 9.68 -4.47
CA THR A 61 0.86 10.07 -5.29
C THR A 61 0.47 11.24 -6.16
N LEU A 62 1.26 12.30 -6.12
CA LEU A 62 1.10 13.50 -6.93
C LEU A 62 2.41 13.76 -7.69
N ILE A 63 2.31 14.30 -8.89
CA ILE A 63 3.42 14.84 -9.65
C ILE A 63 3.20 16.33 -9.80
N ILE A 64 4.21 17.10 -9.44
CA ILE A 64 4.18 18.56 -9.39
C ILE A 64 5.14 19.07 -10.43
N PHE A 65 4.69 20.00 -11.26
CA PHE A 65 5.53 20.69 -12.23
C PHE A 65 5.52 22.20 -11.98
N PRO A 66 6.63 22.89 -12.25
CA PRO A 66 6.59 24.34 -12.36
C PRO A 66 5.66 24.73 -13.53
N THR A 67 4.86 25.78 -13.34
CA THR A 67 4.12 26.38 -14.44
C THR A 67 5.03 27.29 -15.25
N SER A 68 4.69 27.52 -16.52
CA SER A 68 5.43 28.39 -17.45
C SER A 68 5.55 29.86 -17.03
N ALA A 69 4.89 30.26 -15.93
CA ALA A 69 5.06 31.57 -15.31
C ALA A 69 6.34 31.67 -14.47
N SER A 70 6.92 30.51 -14.09
CA SER A 70 8.28 30.44 -13.58
C SER A 70 9.22 30.40 -14.79
N GLU A 71 9.88 31.52 -15.08
CA GLU A 71 10.66 31.73 -16.32
C GLU A 71 11.80 30.74 -16.55
N SER A 72 12.14 29.91 -15.56
CA SER A 72 13.00 28.76 -15.74
C SER A 72 12.18 27.48 -15.57
N ASN A 73 12.19 26.60 -16.59
CA ASN A 73 11.85 25.18 -16.41
C ASN A 73 12.76 24.46 -15.39
N GLU A 74 13.72 25.19 -14.81
CA GLU A 74 14.61 24.80 -13.74
C GLU A 74 13.91 25.00 -12.38
N TRP A 75 13.99 23.98 -11.52
CA TRP A 75 13.56 24.07 -10.13
C TRP A 75 14.43 25.08 -9.39
N THR A 76 13.94 26.30 -9.19
CA THR A 76 14.62 27.29 -8.36
C THR A 76 14.66 26.83 -6.89
N GLU A 77 15.66 27.29 -6.12
CA GLU A 77 15.76 27.02 -4.67
C GLU A 77 14.46 27.42 -3.93
N ASP A 78 13.74 28.43 -4.41
CA ASP A 78 12.45 28.85 -3.85
C ASP A 78 11.34 27.82 -4.08
N LEU A 79 11.30 27.17 -5.26
CA LEU A 79 10.33 26.12 -5.59
C LEU A 79 10.65 24.80 -4.86
N GLU A 80 11.93 24.45 -4.81
CA GLU A 80 12.41 23.31 -4.02
C GLU A 80 12.17 23.54 -2.53
N GLY A 81 12.43 24.76 -2.06
CA GLY A 81 12.10 25.25 -0.73
C GLY A 81 10.62 25.09 -0.43
N GLN A 82 9.71 25.52 -1.29
CA GLN A 82 8.25 25.43 -1.09
C GLN A 82 7.72 23.99 -1.06
N THR A 83 8.26 23.10 -1.90
CA THR A 83 7.83 21.68 -1.91
C THR A 83 8.45 20.84 -0.79
N LYS A 84 9.61 21.27 -0.27
CA LYS A 84 10.21 20.72 0.95
C LYS A 84 9.77 21.49 2.22
N ASP A 85 9.07 22.62 2.08
CA ASP A 85 8.75 23.50 3.20
C ASP A 85 7.83 22.74 4.17
N PRO A 86 8.31 22.45 5.39
CA PRO A 86 7.48 21.86 6.42
C PRO A 86 6.21 22.68 6.66
N ARG A 87 6.23 23.99 6.37
CA ARG A 87 5.08 24.90 6.53
C ARG A 87 4.03 24.70 5.46
N LEU A 88 4.36 24.38 4.21
CA LEU A 88 3.35 24.10 3.18
C LEU A 88 2.65 22.77 3.49
N VAL A 89 3.43 21.76 3.87
CA VAL A 89 2.93 20.46 4.33
C VAL A 89 2.09 20.62 5.61
N GLN A 90 2.56 21.38 6.59
CA GLN A 90 1.82 21.67 7.83
C GLN A 90 0.60 22.55 7.60
N ALA A 91 0.64 23.51 6.68
CA ALA A 91 -0.50 24.37 6.35
C ALA A 91 -1.61 23.56 5.67
N VAL A 92 -1.26 22.59 4.82
CA VAL A 92 -2.22 21.64 4.24
C VAL A 92 -2.79 20.73 5.33
N ILE A 93 -1.97 20.23 6.26
CA ILE A 93 -2.41 19.42 7.41
C ILE A 93 -3.28 20.23 8.39
N ALA A 94 -2.99 21.51 8.61
CA ALA A 94 -3.78 22.38 9.49
C ALA A 94 -5.11 22.83 8.85
N ARG A 95 -5.18 22.85 7.51
CA ARG A 95 -6.40 23.16 6.74
C ARG A 95 -7.23 21.92 6.39
N LEU A 96 -6.75 20.73 6.74
CA LEU A 96 -7.47 19.47 6.61
C LEU A 96 -8.60 19.43 7.64
N ASP A 97 -9.71 20.12 7.31
CA ASP A 97 -10.98 19.89 7.97
C ASP A 97 -11.54 18.55 7.46
N LEU A 98 -11.25 17.48 8.19
CA LEU A 98 -11.73 16.12 7.93
C LEU A 98 -13.22 15.99 8.30
N GLY A 99 -14.04 16.95 7.86
CA GLY A 99 -15.45 17.07 8.18
C GLY A 99 -16.15 15.72 8.27
N GLY A 100 -16.63 15.39 9.46
CA GLY A 100 -17.45 14.21 9.71
C GLY A 100 -16.67 12.90 9.86
N SER A 101 -15.99 12.73 11.00
CA SER A 101 -15.93 11.40 11.61
C SER A 101 -16.95 11.35 12.74
N GLU A 102 -18.02 10.59 12.56
CA GLU A 102 -18.99 10.24 13.62
C GLU A 102 -18.31 9.54 14.81
N SER A 103 -17.01 9.20 14.69
CA SER A 103 -16.15 8.65 15.73
C SER A 103 -15.55 9.70 16.68
N GLY A 104 -15.93 10.98 16.60
CA GLY A 104 -15.62 12.00 17.61
C GLY A 104 -14.14 12.39 17.78
N ALA A 105 -13.21 11.75 17.09
CA ALA A 105 -11.79 12.08 17.14
C ALA A 105 -11.44 13.05 15.99
N SER A 106 -11.69 14.34 16.21
CA SER A 106 -10.97 15.37 15.46
C SER A 106 -9.48 15.21 15.79
N LEU A 107 -8.71 14.61 14.88
CA LEU A 107 -7.27 14.44 15.07
C LEU A 107 -6.65 15.83 15.06
N SER A 108 -5.93 16.18 16.14
CA SER A 108 -5.22 17.46 16.16
C SER A 108 -4.19 17.49 15.01
N PRO A 109 -3.85 18.68 14.47
CA PRO A 109 -2.84 18.81 13.42
C PRO A 109 -1.52 18.08 13.75
N ASP A 110 -1.12 18.05 15.04
CA ASP A 110 0.06 17.33 15.52
C ASP A 110 -0.09 15.80 15.44
N GLN A 111 -1.30 15.27 15.66
CA GLN A 111 -1.58 13.84 15.52
C GLN A 111 -1.62 13.41 14.06
N LEU A 112 -2.17 14.27 13.19
CA LEU A 112 -2.14 14.06 11.74
C LEU A 112 -0.70 14.12 11.21
N ALA A 113 0.11 15.10 11.63
CA ALA A 113 1.50 15.21 11.23
C ALA A 113 2.35 14.00 11.65
N LYS A 114 2.02 13.32 12.75
CA LYS A 114 2.68 12.07 13.15
C LYS A 114 2.25 10.85 12.33
N ARG A 115 1.05 10.88 11.75
CA ARG A 115 0.47 9.77 10.97
C ARG A 115 0.71 9.90 9.48
N VAL A 116 0.86 11.13 9.00
CA VAL A 116 1.04 11.47 7.59
C VAL A 116 2.51 11.73 7.32
N HIS A 117 3.13 10.84 6.54
CA HIS A 117 4.49 10.99 6.08
C HIS A 117 4.51 11.34 4.60
N VAL A 118 5.16 12.46 4.27
CA VAL A 118 5.31 12.98 2.90
C VAL A 118 6.75 12.76 2.47
N ARG A 119 6.94 12.07 1.34
CA ARG A 119 8.23 11.90 0.68
C ARG A 119 8.21 12.62 -0.66
N THR A 120 9.27 13.35 -0.96
CA THR A 120 9.42 14.06 -2.24
C THR A 120 10.62 13.50 -2.98
N GLN A 121 10.51 13.34 -4.30
CA GLN A 121 11.58 12.87 -5.18
C GLN A 121 11.56 13.67 -6.47
N CYS A 122 12.71 13.89 -7.09
CA CYS A 122 12.79 14.46 -8.43
C CYS A 122 12.31 13.43 -9.46
N VAL A 123 11.52 13.88 -10.44
CA VAL A 123 11.11 13.06 -11.58
C VAL A 123 11.25 13.81 -12.89
N GLN A 124 11.61 13.07 -13.93
CA GLN A 124 11.66 13.50 -15.31
C GLN A 124 10.54 12.82 -16.09
N VAL A 125 9.73 13.61 -16.78
CA VAL A 125 8.61 13.15 -17.60
C VAL A 125 8.88 13.53 -19.05
N PRO A 126 8.97 12.56 -19.97
CA PRO A 126 9.13 12.85 -21.39
C PRO A 126 7.84 13.48 -21.92
N GLU A 127 7.97 14.54 -22.72
CA GLU A 127 6.83 15.17 -23.40
C GLU A 127 6.69 14.66 -24.84
N ALA A 128 5.49 14.82 -25.40
CA ALA A 128 5.23 14.50 -26.81
C ALA A 128 6.09 15.33 -27.79
N SER A 129 6.60 16.47 -27.35
CA SER A 129 7.52 17.35 -28.08
C SER A 129 8.95 16.77 -28.21
N GLY A 130 9.28 15.72 -27.45
CA GLY A 130 10.64 15.20 -27.30
C GLY A 130 11.46 15.94 -26.23
N ALA A 131 10.91 16.99 -25.61
CA ALA A 131 11.50 17.61 -24.43
C ALA A 131 11.31 16.73 -23.19
N VAL A 132 12.17 16.93 -22.19
CA VAL A 132 12.00 16.34 -20.86
C VAL A 132 11.55 17.44 -19.91
N ARG A 133 10.43 17.20 -19.24
CA ARG A 133 9.91 18.10 -18.20
C ARG A 133 10.31 17.57 -16.83
N GLU A 134 10.96 18.40 -16.04
CA GLU A 134 11.32 18.07 -14.67
C GLU A 134 10.22 18.47 -13.69
N GLY A 135 9.97 17.60 -12.72
CA GLY A 135 8.95 17.76 -11.71
C GLY A 135 9.35 17.11 -10.39
N ARG A 136 8.43 17.16 -9.42
CA ARG A 136 8.57 16.47 -8.14
C ARG A 136 7.45 15.46 -7.98
N PHE A 137 7.86 14.23 -7.68
CA PHE A 137 6.96 13.17 -7.27
C PHE A 137 6.79 13.23 -5.76
N LEU A 138 5.55 13.46 -5.34
CA LEU A 138 5.16 13.55 -3.96
C LEU A 138 4.39 12.29 -3.59
N VAL A 139 4.89 11.56 -2.59
CA VAL A 139 4.21 10.39 -2.02
C VAL A 139 3.75 10.75 -0.62
N VAL A 140 2.45 10.69 -0.40
CA VAL A 140 1.86 10.84 0.92
C VAL A 140 1.40 9.49 1.41
N THR A 141 1.83 9.14 2.61
CA THR A 141 1.48 7.90 3.29
C THR A 141 0.82 8.23 4.62
N ALA A 142 -0.35 7.66 4.87
CA ALA A 142 -1.06 7.79 6.14
C ALA A 142 -1.21 6.41 6.78
N ARG A 143 -0.97 6.28 8.09
CA ARG A 143 -1.13 5.01 8.81
C ARG A 143 -2.25 5.09 9.84
N GLY A 144 -3.03 4.02 9.99
CA GLY A 144 -4.21 3.99 10.84
C GLY A 144 -4.88 2.62 10.93
N LYS A 145 -5.92 2.52 11.75
CA LYS A 145 -6.65 1.25 12.00
C LYS A 145 -7.88 1.06 11.11
N ASP A 146 -8.32 2.12 10.42
CA ASP A 146 -9.48 2.13 9.53
C ASP A 146 -9.04 2.51 8.12
N GLN A 147 -9.26 1.60 7.17
CA GLN A 147 -8.90 1.79 5.77
C GLN A 147 -9.74 2.88 5.09
N GLU A 148 -11.03 2.99 5.41
CA GLU A 148 -11.92 3.99 4.82
C GLU A 148 -11.60 5.39 5.35
N GLU A 149 -11.26 5.50 6.64
CA GLU A 149 -10.74 6.74 7.23
C GLU A 149 -9.45 7.18 6.52
N LEU A 150 -8.50 6.27 6.31
CA LEU A 150 -7.23 6.59 5.64
C LEU A 150 -7.41 7.03 4.20
N ASP A 151 -8.30 6.37 3.45
CA ASP A 151 -8.60 6.77 2.07
C ASP A 151 -9.23 8.17 2.03
N ARG A 152 -10.13 8.49 2.96
CA ARG A 152 -10.68 9.84 3.11
C ARG A 152 -9.61 10.87 3.44
N ILE A 153 -8.72 10.59 4.40
CA ILE A 153 -7.62 11.48 4.80
C ILE A 153 -6.71 11.77 3.61
N VAL A 154 -6.27 10.72 2.92
CA VAL A 154 -5.32 10.82 1.81
C VAL A 154 -5.93 11.56 0.62
N LYS A 155 -7.21 11.30 0.29
CA LYS A 155 -7.94 12.05 -0.75
C LYS A 155 -8.13 13.52 -0.37
N ALA A 156 -8.55 13.81 0.86
CA ALA A 156 -8.72 15.18 1.34
C ALA A 156 -7.38 15.94 1.31
N TRP A 157 -6.29 15.29 1.72
CA TRP A 157 -4.94 15.86 1.69
C TRP A 157 -4.54 16.21 0.26
N SER A 158 -4.75 15.30 -0.70
CA SER A 158 -4.36 15.53 -2.10
C SER A 158 -5.10 16.72 -2.74
N ARG A 159 -6.39 16.90 -2.41
CA ARG A 159 -7.19 18.03 -2.88
C ARG A 159 -6.74 19.34 -2.24
N ALA A 160 -6.51 19.33 -0.93
CA ALA A 160 -6.05 20.51 -0.19
C ALA A 160 -4.66 20.95 -0.67
N PHE A 161 -3.75 20.00 -0.91
CA PHE A 161 -2.45 20.28 -1.50
C PHE A 161 -2.57 20.88 -2.90
N SER A 162 -3.39 20.27 -3.77
CA SER A 162 -3.59 20.78 -5.14
C SER A 162 -4.15 22.20 -5.14
N ALA A 163 -5.11 22.50 -4.27
CA ALA A 163 -5.66 23.84 -4.13
C ALA A 163 -4.61 24.84 -3.60
N ALA A 164 -3.85 24.45 -2.58
CA ALA A 164 -2.78 25.29 -2.02
C ALA A 164 -1.70 25.61 -3.07
N ALA A 165 -1.27 24.60 -3.82
CA ALA A 165 -0.26 24.69 -4.87
C ALA A 165 -0.70 25.54 -6.09
N GLN A 166 -2.00 25.60 -6.37
CA GLN A 166 -2.54 26.48 -7.41
C GLN A 166 -2.72 27.93 -6.93
N SER A 167 -2.84 28.14 -5.62
CA SER A 167 -3.06 29.45 -5.00
C SER A 167 -1.77 30.16 -4.54
N SER A 168 -0.60 29.54 -4.72
CA SER A 168 0.70 30.12 -4.35
C SER A 168 1.12 31.24 -5.30
N GLU A 169 2.03 32.10 -4.83
CA GLU A 169 2.60 33.21 -5.62
C GLU A 169 3.27 32.73 -6.90
N ALA A 170 3.91 31.55 -6.86
CA ALA A 170 4.35 30.80 -8.04
C ALA A 170 3.42 29.57 -8.19
N PRO A 171 2.40 29.62 -9.04
CA PRO A 171 1.44 28.53 -9.16
C PRO A 171 2.12 27.28 -9.70
N LEU A 172 1.80 26.13 -9.11
CA LEU A 172 2.32 24.82 -9.51
C LEU A 172 1.24 24.02 -10.23
N GLU A 173 1.65 23.30 -11.27
CA GLU A 173 0.77 22.33 -11.91
C GLU A 173 0.83 21.02 -11.14
N VAL A 174 -0.31 20.58 -10.61
CA VAL A 174 -0.42 19.31 -9.88
C VAL A 174 -1.19 18.30 -10.73
N SER A 175 -0.55 17.18 -11.02
CA SER A 175 -1.09 16.06 -11.78
C SER A 175 -0.99 14.76 -10.98
N THR A 176 -1.78 13.76 -11.34
CA THR A 176 -1.63 12.39 -10.80
C THR A 176 -0.88 11.52 -11.80
N PRO A 177 -0.18 10.46 -11.36
CA PRO A 177 0.53 9.54 -12.25
C PRO A 177 -0.39 8.92 -13.31
N GLU A 178 -1.62 8.59 -12.93
CA GLU A 178 -2.62 7.99 -13.83
C GLU A 178 -3.05 8.96 -14.93
N ARG A 179 -3.07 10.27 -14.62
CA ARG A 179 -3.43 11.32 -15.57
C ARG A 179 -2.32 11.62 -16.57
N ILE A 180 -1.06 11.50 -16.15
CA ILE A 180 0.09 11.77 -17.02
C ILE A 180 0.19 10.71 -18.12
N GLY A 181 -0.13 9.45 -17.83
CA GLY A 181 -0.20 8.38 -18.83
C GLY A 181 1.13 8.05 -19.54
N LEU A 182 2.21 8.72 -19.15
CA LEU A 182 3.56 8.57 -19.69
C LEU A 182 4.49 7.99 -18.62
N PRO A 183 5.47 7.17 -19.02
CA PRO A 183 6.47 6.67 -18.09
C PRO A 183 7.31 7.84 -17.57
N TYR A 184 7.43 7.95 -16.25
CA TYR A 184 8.32 8.92 -15.60
C TYR A 184 9.56 8.21 -15.07
N GLN A 185 10.69 8.93 -15.02
CA GLN A 185 11.95 8.46 -14.46
C GLN A 185 12.24 9.22 -13.17
N VAL A 186 12.66 8.51 -12.13
CA VAL A 186 13.13 9.16 -10.89
C VAL A 186 14.56 9.64 -11.16
N CYS A 187 14.84 10.91 -10.89
CA CYS A 187 16.19 11.46 -11.05
C CYS A 187 17.14 10.71 -10.11
N MET A 188 18.34 10.37 -10.57
CA MET A 188 19.35 9.80 -9.69
C MET A 188 19.80 10.88 -8.71
N GLU A 189 19.74 10.61 -7.41
CA GLU A 189 20.40 11.46 -6.40
C GLU A 189 21.91 11.32 -6.64
N GLU A 190 22.56 12.40 -7.09
CA GLU A 190 24.02 12.51 -7.15
C GLU A 190 24.66 12.59 -5.75
#